data_AF-D2TYM3-F1
#
_entry.id   AF-D2TYM3-F1
#
_cell.length_a   1.000
_cell.length_b   1.000
_cell.length_c   1.000
_cell.angle_alpha   90.00
_cell.angle_beta   90.00
_cell.angle_gamma   90.00
#
_symmetry.space_group_name_H-M   'P 1'
#
loop_
_entity.id
_entity.type
_entity.pdbx_description
1 polymer ?
#
loop_
_entity_poly.entity_id
_entity_poly.type
_entity_poly.pdbx_seq_one_letter_code
_entity_poly.pdbx_strand_id
1 'polypeptide(L)'
;MPVEVLNQSINFEGCQVTLEGGFQAGLPLSNPKQNGVILQGKVYTAYANWLGTNQCLMLSVTPQQFDQVLGSFPIKPITITGKLNDKLSDVLNNALKNAYPDYKIEITISDELVLTEDIDGVYPGGLSQLAGQMRSYSRGLYQNAAYDGVRTTIQDSKIKLWDNAYIPQKIQTISIKFEELIGQPTWVEVNTISFKCPMRADIRVGDYIQLSKNPYTSQGRVFFGGSSQVYNYAREKINFSGYFQIRSVRHIGQYLNADANNAWVTIYEANIVGKPVEQKLRGYSIPLPKGVTRPG
;
A
#
# COMPACT_ATOMS: atom_id res chain seq x y z
N MET A 1 -25.30 -24.41 -2.79
CA MET A 1 -26.07 -23.26 -2.27
C MET A 1 -27.54 -23.52 -2.60
N PRO A 2 -28.52 -23.24 -1.73
CA PRO A 2 -29.92 -23.39 -2.09
C PRO A 2 -30.28 -22.43 -3.24
N VAL A 3 -31.08 -22.89 -4.21
CA VAL A 3 -31.51 -22.06 -5.35
C VAL A 3 -32.31 -20.83 -4.89
N GLU A 4 -33.00 -20.94 -3.75
CA GLU A 4 -33.72 -19.81 -3.14
C GLU A 4 -32.81 -18.63 -2.82
N VAL A 5 -31.57 -18.88 -2.37
CA VAL A 5 -30.59 -17.82 -2.07
C VAL A 5 -30.14 -17.10 -3.34
N LEU A 6 -30.07 -17.82 -4.46
CA LEU A 6 -29.73 -17.23 -5.77
C LEU A 6 -30.87 -16.35 -6.29
N ASN A 7 -32.10 -16.83 -6.15
CA ASN A 7 -33.32 -16.08 -6.54
C ASN A 7 -33.55 -14.84 -5.68
N GLN A 8 -32.99 -14.80 -4.47
CA GLN A 8 -33.07 -13.69 -3.54
C GLN A 8 -31.75 -12.90 -3.46
N SER A 9 -30.84 -13.06 -4.42
CA SER A 9 -29.53 -12.40 -4.40
C SER A 9 -29.63 -10.88 -4.25
N ILE A 10 -30.64 -10.24 -4.85
CA ILE A 10 -30.91 -8.81 -4.71
C ILE A 10 -31.18 -8.36 -3.27
N ASN A 11 -31.65 -9.25 -2.38
CA ASN A 11 -31.87 -8.92 -0.97
C ASN A 11 -30.57 -8.68 -0.21
N PHE A 12 -29.42 -9.04 -0.78
CA PHE A 12 -28.12 -8.69 -0.21
C PHE A 12 -27.69 -7.27 -0.57
N GLU A 13 -28.32 -6.62 -1.56
CA GLU A 13 -27.97 -5.24 -1.91
C GLU A 13 -28.24 -4.30 -0.73
N GLY A 14 -27.24 -3.51 -0.41
CA GLY A 14 -27.24 -2.60 0.71
C GLY A 14 -26.96 -3.23 2.08
N CYS A 15 -26.80 -4.55 2.18
CA CYS A 15 -26.32 -5.19 3.41
C CYS A 15 -24.87 -4.80 3.71
N GLN A 16 -24.55 -4.72 5.00
CA GLN A 16 -23.18 -4.56 5.46
C GLN A 16 -22.47 -5.91 5.41
N VAL A 17 -21.22 -5.90 4.95
CA VAL A 17 -20.36 -7.08 4.89
C VAL A 17 -19.04 -6.77 5.58
N THR A 18 -18.67 -7.65 6.51
CA THR A 18 -17.36 -7.73 7.13
C THR A 18 -16.79 -9.11 6.78
N LEU A 19 -15.60 -9.16 6.18
CA LEU A 19 -14.87 -10.39 5.91
C LEU A 19 -13.62 -10.42 6.77
N GLU A 20 -13.41 -11.51 7.49
CA GLU A 20 -12.20 -11.75 8.27
C GLU A 20 -11.32 -12.81 7.61
N GLY A 21 -10.01 -12.64 7.72
CA GLY A 21 -9.02 -13.55 7.15
C GLY A 21 -7.79 -13.68 8.05
N GLY A 22 -7.13 -14.82 7.95
CA GLY A 22 -5.94 -15.15 8.74
C GLY A 22 -5.94 -16.60 9.22
N PHE A 23 -4.74 -17.15 9.42
CA PHE A 23 -4.57 -18.53 9.87
C PHE A 23 -4.68 -18.63 11.41
N GLN A 24 -5.71 -19.32 11.87
CA GLN A 24 -5.95 -19.60 13.30
C GLN A 24 -5.17 -20.82 13.79
N ALA A 25 -5.07 -20.96 15.12
CA ALA A 25 -4.39 -22.07 15.78
C ALA A 25 -4.89 -23.43 15.25
N GLY A 26 -3.96 -24.36 15.02
CA GLY A 26 -4.24 -25.67 14.43
C GLY A 26 -3.88 -25.79 12.94
N LEU A 27 -3.47 -24.70 12.30
CA LEU A 27 -2.92 -24.70 10.93
C LEU A 27 -1.39 -24.46 10.95
N PRO A 28 -0.61 -25.03 10.01
CA PRO A 28 0.87 -24.92 10.00
C PRO A 28 1.41 -23.49 9.96
N LEU A 29 0.65 -22.54 9.42
CA LEU A 29 1.03 -21.13 9.28
C LEU A 29 0.24 -20.23 10.25
N SER A 30 -0.27 -20.79 11.35
CA SER A 30 -1.09 -20.05 12.29
C SER A 30 -0.31 -18.92 12.96
N ASN A 31 -0.84 -17.70 12.85
CA ASN A 31 -0.35 -16.56 13.62
C ASN A 31 -1.55 -15.71 14.04
N PRO A 32 -2.00 -15.80 15.31
CA PRO A 32 -3.16 -15.05 15.78
C PRO A 32 -3.05 -13.53 15.59
N LYS A 33 -1.83 -12.98 15.55
CA LYS A 33 -1.59 -11.54 15.32
C LYS A 33 -1.86 -11.10 13.88
N GLN A 34 -1.99 -12.05 12.95
CA GLN A 34 -2.23 -11.81 11.53
C GLN A 34 -3.71 -11.97 11.15
N ASN A 35 -4.58 -12.26 12.12
CA ASN A 35 -5.99 -12.48 11.90
C ASN A 35 -6.78 -11.18 12.09
N GLY A 36 -7.78 -10.95 11.24
CA GLY A 36 -8.66 -9.78 11.38
C GLY A 36 -9.46 -9.46 10.12
N VAL A 37 -10.10 -8.29 10.11
CA VAL A 37 -11.05 -7.86 9.06
C VAL A 37 -10.32 -7.48 7.77
N ILE A 38 -10.34 -8.32 6.73
CA ILE A 38 -9.69 -8.04 5.43
C ILE A 38 -10.56 -7.21 4.47
N LEU A 39 -11.88 -7.19 4.64
CA LEU A 39 -12.81 -6.36 3.86
C LEU A 39 -13.94 -5.88 4.77
N GLN A 40 -14.29 -4.60 4.63
CA GLN A 40 -15.47 -4.03 5.26
C GLN A 40 -16.17 -3.09 4.26
N GLY A 41 -17.48 -3.25 4.09
CA GLY A 41 -18.21 -2.39 3.17
C GLY A 41 -19.70 -2.68 3.09
N LYS A 42 -20.34 -2.06 2.10
CA LYS A 42 -21.75 -2.27 1.77
C LYS A 42 -21.83 -2.97 0.42
N VAL A 43 -22.69 -3.98 0.30
CA VAL A 43 -22.94 -4.63 -0.99
C VAL A 43 -23.62 -3.63 -1.91
N TYR A 44 -22.97 -3.32 -3.04
CA TYR A 44 -23.51 -2.43 -4.06
C TYR A 44 -24.38 -3.17 -5.05
N THR A 45 -23.91 -4.31 -5.54
CA THR A 45 -24.66 -5.20 -6.43
C THR A 45 -24.46 -6.65 -6.01
N ALA A 46 -25.53 -7.42 -6.07
CA ALA A 46 -25.49 -8.85 -5.82
C ALA A 46 -26.17 -9.59 -6.97
N TYR A 47 -25.48 -10.56 -7.56
CA TYR A 47 -26.08 -11.37 -8.61
C TYR A 47 -25.63 -12.82 -8.51
N ALA A 48 -26.55 -13.70 -8.87
CA ALA A 48 -26.30 -15.12 -9.00
C ALA A 48 -25.93 -15.47 -10.44
N ASN A 49 -25.04 -16.45 -10.59
CA ASN A 49 -24.79 -17.09 -11.87
C ASN A 49 -24.70 -18.61 -11.67
N TRP A 50 -25.00 -19.36 -12.73
CA TRP A 50 -24.85 -20.81 -12.72
C TRP A 50 -24.23 -21.30 -14.03
N LEU A 51 -23.37 -22.31 -13.93
CA LEU A 51 -22.89 -23.07 -15.06
C LEU A 51 -22.93 -24.57 -14.71
N GLY A 52 -23.87 -25.29 -15.31
CA GLY A 52 -24.17 -26.68 -14.93
C GLY A 52 -24.62 -26.78 -13.48
N THR A 53 -23.95 -27.61 -12.68
CA THR A 53 -24.22 -27.78 -11.24
C THR A 53 -23.50 -26.75 -10.36
N ASN A 54 -22.60 -25.94 -10.94
CA ASN A 54 -21.86 -24.94 -10.20
C ASN A 54 -22.66 -23.64 -10.14
N GLN A 55 -23.08 -23.29 -8.94
CA GLN A 55 -23.79 -22.06 -8.65
C GLN A 55 -22.87 -21.10 -7.90
N CYS A 56 -22.83 -19.84 -8.31
CA CYS A 56 -22.07 -18.80 -7.63
C CYS A 56 -22.93 -17.58 -7.32
N LEU A 57 -22.64 -16.94 -6.19
CA LEU A 57 -23.16 -15.64 -5.81
C LEU A 57 -21.99 -14.66 -5.87
N MET A 58 -22.15 -13.59 -6.63
CA MET A 58 -21.17 -12.54 -6.77
C MET A 58 -21.66 -11.29 -6.04
N LEU A 59 -20.84 -10.79 -5.12
CA LEU A 59 -21.10 -9.58 -4.36
C LEU A 59 -20.05 -8.54 -4.73
N SER A 60 -20.48 -7.43 -5.31
CA SER A 60 -19.64 -6.25 -5.45
C SER A 60 -19.80 -5.42 -4.18
N VAL A 61 -18.69 -5.19 -3.47
CA VAL A 61 -18.69 -4.46 -2.19
C VAL A 61 -18.03 -3.12 -2.41
N THR A 62 -18.75 -2.05 -2.13
CA THR A 62 -18.15 -0.72 -2.01
C THR A 62 -17.50 -0.61 -0.65
N PRO A 63 -16.18 -0.37 -0.58
CA PRO A 63 -15.51 -0.15 0.70
C PRO A 63 -16.18 1.01 1.42
N GLN A 64 -16.63 0.76 2.64
CA GLN A 64 -17.24 1.77 3.48
C GLN A 64 -16.74 1.54 4.90
N GLN A 65 -16.43 2.65 5.56
CA GLN A 65 -16.06 2.62 6.96
C GLN A 65 -17.28 2.81 7.81
N PHE A 66 -17.44 1.89 8.75
CA PHE A 66 -18.51 1.92 9.72
C PHE A 66 -17.91 2.36 11.03
N ASP A 67 -18.36 3.51 11.50
CA ASP A 67 -18.27 3.83 12.91
C ASP A 67 -19.23 2.90 13.66
N GLN A 68 -18.77 2.25 14.73
CA GLN A 68 -19.56 1.26 15.47
C GLN A 68 -20.79 1.88 16.16
N VAL A 69 -20.80 3.19 16.37
CA VAL A 69 -21.87 3.95 17.03
C VAL A 69 -22.77 4.65 16.00
N LEU A 70 -22.18 5.23 14.95
CA LEU A 70 -22.89 6.04 13.94
C LEU A 70 -23.29 5.27 12.68
N GLY A 71 -22.83 4.02 12.51
CA GLY A 71 -23.07 3.22 11.31
C GLY A 71 -22.43 3.76 10.02
N SER A 72 -21.67 4.85 10.10
CA SER A 72 -20.93 5.46 9.00
C SER A 72 -19.85 6.41 9.52
N PHE A 73 -18.75 6.57 8.78
CA PHE A 73 -17.72 7.56 9.13
C PHE A 73 -18.30 8.99 9.09
N PRO A 74 -18.17 9.78 10.17
CA PRO A 74 -18.79 11.10 10.23
C PRO A 74 -18.12 12.08 9.27
N ILE A 75 -18.91 12.72 8.41
CA ILE A 75 -18.43 13.81 7.56
C ILE A 75 -18.43 15.09 8.41
N LYS A 76 -17.25 15.47 8.91
CA LYS A 76 -17.04 16.72 9.66
C LYS A 76 -16.24 17.72 8.82
N PRO A 77 -16.64 19.01 8.76
CA PRO A 77 -15.81 20.04 8.14
C PRO A 77 -14.44 20.11 8.79
N ILE A 78 -13.39 20.28 7.98
CA ILE A 78 -12.02 20.43 8.47
C ILE A 78 -11.57 21.85 8.14
N THR A 79 -11.08 22.56 9.15
CA THR A 79 -10.46 23.88 8.97
C THR A 79 -8.95 23.73 9.08
N ILE A 80 -8.23 24.27 8.11
CA ILE A 80 -6.78 24.32 8.07
C ILE A 80 -6.35 25.77 8.20
N THR A 81 -5.43 26.02 9.12
CA THR A 81 -4.75 27.30 9.25
C THR A 81 -3.26 27.01 9.48
N GLY A 82 -2.41 27.62 8.65
CA GLY A 82 -0.96 27.47 8.73
C GLY A 82 -0.26 28.75 8.31
N LYS A 83 0.93 28.99 8.85
CA LYS A 83 1.77 30.14 8.52
C LYS A 83 2.87 29.76 7.55
N LEU A 84 3.38 30.76 6.83
CA LEU A 84 4.62 30.65 6.07
C LEU A 84 5.71 29.97 6.93
N ASN A 85 6.39 28.99 6.35
CA ASN A 85 7.41 28.15 6.99
C ASN A 85 6.91 27.09 7.99
N ASP A 86 5.61 26.96 8.22
CA ASP A 86 5.10 25.83 9.00
C ASP A 86 5.26 24.52 8.22
N LYS A 87 5.50 23.42 8.94
CA LYS A 87 5.48 22.08 8.33
C LYS A 87 4.05 21.67 8.01
N LEU A 88 3.84 21.12 6.82
CA LEU A 88 2.54 20.60 6.39
C LEU A 88 2.02 19.51 7.33
N SER A 89 2.92 18.69 7.90
CA SER A 89 2.59 17.65 8.87
C SER A 89 1.94 18.22 10.14
N ASP A 90 2.49 19.30 10.70
CA ASP A 90 1.99 19.93 11.92
C ASP A 90 0.63 20.61 11.70
N VAL A 91 0.50 21.30 10.56
CA VAL A 91 -0.74 21.96 10.15
C VAL A 91 -1.88 20.94 9.98
N LEU A 92 -1.61 19.82 9.30
CA LEU A 92 -2.59 18.73 9.14
C LEU A 92 -2.92 18.05 10.47
N ASN A 93 -1.94 17.86 11.35
CA ASN A 93 -2.16 17.27 12.66
C ASN A 93 -3.14 18.10 13.50
N ASN A 94 -2.94 19.42 13.52
CA ASN A 94 -3.79 20.34 14.27
C ASN A 94 -5.23 20.35 13.72
N ALA A 95 -5.37 20.47 12.40
CA ALA A 95 -6.67 20.46 11.74
C ALA A 95 -7.46 19.16 11.99
N LEU A 96 -6.79 18.01 11.88
CA LEU A 96 -7.42 16.70 12.04
C LEU A 96 -7.77 16.39 13.49
N LYS A 97 -6.92 16.77 14.46
CA LYS A 97 -7.23 16.64 15.89
C LYS A 97 -8.45 17.46 16.29
N ASN A 98 -8.60 18.66 15.73
CA ASN A 98 -9.76 19.51 16.00
C ASN A 98 -11.05 18.91 15.41
N ALA A 99 -11.00 18.37 14.19
CA ALA A 99 -12.17 17.79 13.54
C ALA A 99 -12.54 16.39 14.07
N TYR A 100 -11.54 15.57 14.40
CA TYR A 100 -11.68 14.16 14.79
C TYR A 100 -10.94 13.85 16.10
N PRO A 101 -11.35 14.42 17.25
CA PRO A 101 -10.66 14.25 18.53
C PRO A 101 -10.66 12.79 19.03
N ASP A 102 -11.67 12.01 18.65
CA ASP A 102 -11.82 10.60 19.06
C ASP A 102 -10.96 9.63 18.22
N TYR A 103 -10.29 10.14 17.18
CA TYR A 103 -9.48 9.33 16.27
C TYR A 103 -8.00 9.51 16.55
N LYS A 104 -7.24 8.42 16.47
CA LYS A 104 -5.77 8.49 16.54
C LYS A 104 -5.23 9.01 15.21
N ILE A 105 -4.51 10.13 15.23
CA ILE A 105 -3.90 10.70 14.03
C ILE A 105 -2.44 10.23 13.90
N GLU A 106 -2.09 9.60 12.78
CA GLU A 106 -0.75 9.12 12.46
C GLU A 106 -0.25 9.81 11.18
N ILE A 107 0.79 10.64 11.29
CA ILE A 107 1.33 11.41 10.16
C ILE A 107 2.79 11.04 9.92
N THR A 108 3.08 10.51 8.73
CA THR A 108 4.42 10.19 8.22
C THR A 108 4.65 10.90 6.89
N ILE A 109 4.70 12.23 6.96
CA ILE A 109 4.90 13.15 5.82
C ILE A 109 6.30 13.75 5.95
N SER A 110 6.99 13.98 4.83
CA SER A 110 8.33 14.57 4.81
C SER A 110 8.38 15.95 5.47
N ASP A 111 9.41 16.18 6.28
CA ASP A 111 9.71 17.48 6.88
C ASP A 111 10.13 18.53 5.84
N GLU A 112 10.44 18.11 4.61
CA GLU A 112 10.74 19.01 3.48
C GLU A 112 9.47 19.70 2.94
N LEU A 113 8.26 19.22 3.31
CA LEU A 113 7.00 19.84 2.93
C LEU A 113 6.66 20.97 3.89
N VAL A 114 7.17 22.15 3.53
CA VAL A 114 7.01 23.39 4.27
C VAL A 114 6.13 24.34 3.48
N LEU A 115 5.24 25.06 4.17
CA LEU A 115 4.34 26.03 3.54
C LEU A 115 5.13 27.22 2.98
N THR A 116 4.80 27.61 1.75
CA THR A 116 5.41 28.73 1.03
C THR A 116 4.60 30.03 1.12
N GLU A 117 3.43 29.97 1.76
CA GLU A 117 2.54 31.09 2.03
C GLU A 117 1.67 30.79 3.26
N ASP A 118 1.04 31.82 3.82
CA ASP A 118 0.00 31.63 4.82
C ASP A 118 -1.21 30.95 4.16
N ILE A 119 -1.74 29.91 4.78
CA ILE A 119 -2.93 29.21 4.31
C ILE A 119 -4.05 29.29 5.35
N ASP A 120 -5.25 29.58 4.85
CA ASP A 120 -6.49 29.43 5.60
C ASP A 120 -7.53 28.82 4.67
N GLY A 121 -8.17 27.74 5.11
CA GLY A 121 -9.06 26.96 4.25
C GLY A 121 -10.04 26.10 5.02
N VAL A 122 -11.26 26.04 4.52
CA VAL A 122 -12.32 25.19 5.08
C VAL A 122 -12.69 24.12 4.05
N TYR A 123 -12.79 22.88 4.52
CA TYR A 123 -13.11 21.70 3.72
C TYR A 123 -14.43 21.09 4.22
N PRO A 124 -15.60 21.53 3.71
CA PRO A 124 -16.91 21.06 4.17
C PRO A 124 -17.16 19.58 3.88
N GLY A 125 -16.58 19.05 2.80
CA GLY A 125 -16.65 17.62 2.43
C GLY A 125 -15.79 16.71 3.31
N GLY A 126 -15.17 17.27 4.37
CA GLY A 126 -14.37 16.53 5.33
C GLY A 126 -13.11 15.93 4.72
N LEU A 127 -12.76 14.72 5.18
CA LEU A 127 -11.45 14.14 4.89
C LEU A 127 -11.24 13.79 3.41
N SER A 128 -12.29 13.41 2.68
CA SER A 128 -12.18 13.05 1.26
C SER A 128 -11.81 14.27 0.41
N GLN A 129 -12.48 15.40 0.65
CA GLN A 129 -12.16 16.67 -0.01
C GLN A 129 -10.75 17.13 0.35
N LEU A 130 -10.41 17.07 1.64
CA LEU A 130 -9.09 17.44 2.12
C LEU A 130 -7.99 16.58 1.47
N ALA A 131 -8.16 15.26 1.43
CA ALA A 131 -7.19 14.33 0.87
C ALA A 131 -6.93 14.60 -0.62
N GLY A 132 -7.99 14.88 -1.39
CA GLY A 132 -7.86 15.28 -2.80
C GLY A 132 -7.04 16.55 -2.98
N GLN A 133 -7.36 17.59 -2.20
CA GLN A 133 -6.67 18.87 -2.29
C GLN A 133 -5.22 18.79 -1.81
N MET A 134 -4.97 18.14 -0.67
CA MET A 134 -3.63 18.01 -0.09
C MET A 134 -2.69 17.19 -0.97
N ARG A 135 -3.21 16.17 -1.67
CA ARG A 135 -2.41 15.43 -2.65
C ARG A 135 -1.93 16.34 -3.80
N SER A 136 -2.80 17.20 -4.31
CA SER A 136 -2.43 18.16 -5.36
C SER A 136 -1.47 19.24 -4.83
N TYR A 137 -1.78 19.81 -3.67
CA TYR A 137 -0.99 20.87 -3.04
C TYR A 137 0.43 20.41 -2.69
N SER A 138 0.58 19.26 -2.03
CA SER A 138 1.90 18.69 -1.69
C SER A 138 2.75 18.38 -2.93
N ARG A 139 2.15 17.97 -4.05
CA ARG A 139 2.87 17.80 -5.32
C ARG A 139 3.38 19.13 -5.87
N GLY A 140 2.59 20.20 -5.73
CA GLY A 140 2.98 21.56 -6.08
C GLY A 140 4.14 22.09 -5.22
N LEU A 141 4.17 21.75 -3.93
CA LEU A 141 5.25 22.14 -3.02
C LEU A 141 6.56 21.40 -3.33
N TYR A 142 6.51 20.08 -3.54
CA TYR A 142 7.72 19.26 -3.65
C TYR A 142 8.36 19.29 -5.06
N GLN A 143 7.59 19.59 -6.10
CA GLN A 143 8.05 19.79 -7.49
C GLN A 143 8.91 18.64 -8.07
N ASN A 144 8.66 17.40 -7.64
CA ASN A 144 9.32 16.22 -8.16
C ASN A 144 8.31 15.29 -8.83
N ALA A 145 8.59 14.85 -10.06
CA ALA A 145 7.73 13.91 -10.79
C ALA A 145 7.59 12.55 -10.09
N ALA A 146 8.57 12.14 -9.29
CA ALA A 146 8.55 10.90 -8.53
C ALA A 146 7.76 11.01 -7.20
N TYR A 147 7.29 12.20 -6.82
CA TYR A 147 6.54 12.42 -5.60
C TYR A 147 5.04 12.23 -5.83
N ASP A 148 4.43 11.33 -5.05
CA ASP A 148 3.06 10.87 -5.26
C ASP A 148 1.99 11.80 -4.66
N GLY A 149 2.42 12.76 -3.84
CA GLY A 149 1.57 13.55 -2.97
C GLY A 149 1.25 12.86 -1.64
N VAL A 150 0.78 13.65 -0.69
CA VAL A 150 0.23 13.15 0.57
C VAL A 150 -0.99 12.29 0.29
N ARG A 151 -0.99 11.07 0.84
CA ARG A 151 -2.08 10.11 0.81
C ARG A 151 -2.71 10.03 2.19
N THR A 152 -3.99 9.66 2.21
CA THR A 152 -4.76 9.54 3.45
C THR A 152 -5.57 8.25 3.42
N THR A 153 -5.65 7.60 4.57
CA THR A 153 -6.56 6.49 4.83
C THR A 153 -7.11 6.64 6.24
N ILE A 154 -8.23 5.99 6.49
CA ILE A 154 -8.78 5.84 7.83
C ILE A 154 -8.86 4.34 8.09
N GLN A 155 -8.44 3.86 9.25
CA GLN A 155 -8.45 2.43 9.60
C GLN A 155 -8.58 2.31 11.12
N ASP A 156 -9.49 1.48 11.63
CA ASP A 156 -9.61 1.17 13.07
C ASP A 156 -9.62 2.39 13.99
N SER A 157 -10.43 3.40 13.66
CA SER A 157 -10.47 4.70 14.37
C SER A 157 -9.13 5.45 14.38
N LYS A 158 -8.31 5.23 13.35
CA LYS A 158 -7.07 5.97 13.10
C LYS A 158 -7.16 6.65 11.75
N ILE A 159 -6.69 7.90 11.68
CA ILE A 159 -6.50 8.62 10.43
C ILE A 159 -5.01 8.63 10.14
N LYS A 160 -4.59 7.98 9.06
CA LYS A 160 -3.18 7.86 8.68
C LYS A 160 -2.91 8.65 7.42
N LEU A 161 -1.89 9.51 7.49
CA LEU A 161 -1.41 10.32 6.38
C LEU A 161 0.06 10.02 6.13
N TRP A 162 0.41 9.81 4.88
CA TRP A 162 1.79 9.49 4.51
C TRP A 162 2.14 10.03 3.13
N ASP A 163 3.43 10.12 2.87
CA ASP A 163 3.95 10.32 1.53
C ASP A 163 5.04 9.29 1.19
N ASN A 164 5.62 9.43 0.00
CA ASN A 164 6.72 8.58 -0.47
C ASN A 164 8.09 9.29 -0.41
N ALA A 165 8.18 10.47 0.20
CA ALA A 165 9.44 11.22 0.39
C ALA A 165 9.98 11.06 1.81
N TYR A 166 9.13 10.71 2.77
CA TYR A 166 9.51 10.47 4.15
C TYR A 166 10.50 9.31 4.26
N ILE A 167 11.70 9.60 4.77
CA ILE A 167 12.75 8.59 5.03
C ILE A 167 12.75 8.29 6.52
N PRO A 168 12.30 7.09 6.91
CA PRO A 168 12.13 6.81 8.31
C PRO A 168 13.40 6.34 9.00
N GLN A 169 13.97 7.21 9.83
CA GLN A 169 14.94 6.76 10.84
C GLN A 169 14.25 6.10 12.06
N LYS A 170 12.90 6.16 12.15
CA LYS A 170 12.10 5.68 13.30
C LYS A 170 10.72 5.09 12.94
N ILE A 171 10.53 4.48 11.76
CA ILE A 171 9.22 3.85 11.48
C ILE A 171 9.11 2.50 12.16
N GLN A 172 7.98 2.31 12.83
CA GLN A 172 7.51 0.98 13.21
C GLN A 172 7.22 0.20 11.93
N THR A 173 8.09 -0.75 11.61
CA THR A 173 7.90 -1.63 10.46
C THR A 173 7.37 -2.98 10.88
N ILE A 174 6.57 -3.58 10.02
CA ILE A 174 6.15 -4.97 10.17
C ILE A 174 7.24 -5.83 9.52
N SER A 175 7.97 -6.57 10.34
CA SER A 175 8.99 -7.50 9.84
C SER A 175 8.30 -8.72 9.23
N ILE A 176 8.57 -8.97 7.95
CA ILE A 176 8.13 -10.16 7.24
C ILE A 176 9.30 -11.13 7.20
N LYS A 177 9.10 -12.28 7.85
CA LYS A 177 10.10 -13.33 7.87
C LYS A 177 10.12 -14.05 6.54
N PHE A 178 11.27 -14.62 6.19
CA PHE A 178 11.42 -15.35 4.94
C PHE A 178 10.47 -16.55 4.86
N GLU A 179 10.20 -17.21 5.99
CA GLU A 179 9.29 -18.35 6.08
C GLU A 179 7.81 -17.98 5.83
N GLU A 180 7.48 -16.68 5.89
CA GLU A 180 6.14 -16.16 5.62
C GLU A 180 5.95 -15.81 4.13
N LEU A 181 7.00 -15.93 3.32
CA LEU A 181 6.93 -15.69 1.88
C LEU A 181 6.55 -16.97 1.14
N ILE A 182 5.54 -16.86 0.28
CA ILE A 182 5.15 -17.93 -0.63
C ILE A 182 5.82 -17.65 -1.98
N GLY A 183 6.96 -18.29 -2.19
CA GLY A 183 7.80 -18.09 -3.37
C GLY A 183 8.70 -16.86 -3.28
N GLN A 184 9.40 -16.57 -4.38
CA GLN A 184 10.34 -15.45 -4.44
C GLN A 184 9.61 -14.14 -4.81
N PRO A 185 9.91 -13.01 -4.15
CA PRO A 185 9.46 -11.71 -4.62
C PRO A 185 9.95 -11.40 -6.04
N THR A 186 9.26 -10.50 -6.74
CA THR A 186 9.61 -10.10 -8.11
C THR A 186 9.53 -8.58 -8.27
N TRP A 187 10.26 -8.02 -9.22
CA TRP A 187 10.12 -6.62 -9.62
C TRP A 187 9.01 -6.50 -10.66
N VAL A 188 7.98 -5.72 -10.37
CA VAL A 188 6.84 -5.51 -11.28
C VAL A 188 6.89 -4.15 -11.98
N GLU A 189 7.53 -3.16 -11.34
CA GLU A 189 7.80 -1.85 -11.91
C GLU A 189 9.15 -1.32 -11.37
N VAL A 190 9.62 -0.19 -11.88
CA VAL A 190 10.77 0.52 -11.30
C VAL A 190 10.45 0.86 -9.84
N ASN A 191 11.32 0.43 -8.93
CA ASN A 191 11.16 0.60 -7.47
C ASN A 191 9.92 -0.06 -6.85
N THR A 192 9.23 -0.97 -7.56
CA THR A 192 8.05 -1.68 -7.02
C THR A 192 8.28 -3.18 -7.05
N ILE A 193 8.14 -3.82 -5.89
CA ILE A 193 8.18 -5.27 -5.75
C ILE A 193 6.78 -5.85 -5.60
N SER A 194 6.60 -7.08 -6.05
CA SER A 194 5.45 -7.92 -5.69
C SER A 194 5.91 -9.14 -4.90
N PHE A 195 5.24 -9.42 -3.79
CA PHE A 195 5.49 -10.61 -2.97
C PHE A 195 4.18 -11.16 -2.41
N LYS A 196 4.21 -12.41 -1.98
CA LYS A 196 3.04 -13.15 -1.54
C LYS A 196 3.28 -13.72 -0.15
N CYS A 197 2.27 -13.62 0.71
CA CYS A 197 2.24 -14.24 2.02
C CYS A 197 0.97 -15.10 2.16
N PRO A 198 0.91 -15.99 3.17
CA PRO A 198 -0.36 -16.54 3.63
C PRO A 198 -1.37 -15.43 3.90
N MET A 199 -2.66 -15.71 3.71
CA MET A 199 -3.74 -14.77 4.00
C MET A 199 -3.58 -14.17 5.41
N ARG A 200 -3.51 -12.84 5.48
CA ARG A 200 -3.29 -12.07 6.72
C ARG A 200 -3.96 -10.71 6.61
N ALA A 201 -4.33 -10.14 7.75
CA ALA A 201 -5.09 -8.90 7.88
C ALA A 201 -4.30 -7.76 8.56
N ASP A 202 -3.09 -8.03 9.05
CA ASP A 202 -2.30 -7.07 9.83
C ASP A 202 -1.50 -6.08 8.97
N ILE A 203 -1.40 -6.29 7.66
CA ILE A 203 -0.69 -5.40 6.73
C ILE A 203 -1.70 -4.73 5.79
N ARG A 204 -1.65 -3.40 5.71
CA ARG A 204 -2.55 -2.56 4.91
C ARG A 204 -1.78 -1.62 3.99
N VAL A 205 -2.52 -1.01 3.08
CA VAL A 205 -1.98 0.04 2.20
C VAL A 205 -1.47 1.20 3.04
N GLY A 206 -0.26 1.68 2.73
CA GLY A 206 0.44 2.72 3.47
C GLY A 206 1.27 2.21 4.65
N ASP A 207 1.22 0.92 4.98
CA ASP A 207 2.11 0.33 5.97
C ASP A 207 3.53 0.17 5.45
N TYR A 208 4.46 0.22 6.39
CA TYR A 208 5.87 0.01 6.11
C TYR A 208 6.26 -1.37 6.59
N ILE A 209 6.90 -2.12 5.72
CA ILE A 209 7.36 -3.46 5.98
C ILE A 209 8.88 -3.53 5.90
N GLN A 210 9.44 -4.50 6.60
CA GLN A 210 10.83 -4.88 6.45
C GLN A 210 10.90 -6.32 5.96
N LEU A 211 11.42 -6.52 4.75
CA LEU A 211 11.72 -7.87 4.27
C LEU A 211 13.07 -8.31 4.81
N SER A 212 13.07 -9.44 5.52
CA SER A 212 14.28 -10.05 6.06
C SER A 212 15.22 -10.52 4.95
N LYS A 213 16.53 -10.56 5.25
CA LYS A 213 17.51 -11.11 4.33
C LYS A 213 17.27 -12.61 4.18
N ASN A 214 17.19 -13.08 2.94
CA ASN A 214 17.03 -14.50 2.65
C ASN A 214 18.21 -15.29 3.26
N PRO A 215 17.96 -16.25 4.17
CA PRO A 215 19.02 -17.02 4.85
C PRO A 215 19.76 -17.98 3.89
N TYR A 216 19.17 -18.29 2.73
CA TYR A 216 19.76 -19.14 1.68
C TYR A 216 20.69 -18.36 0.74
N THR A 217 21.05 -17.10 1.05
CA THR A 217 21.88 -16.23 0.19
C THR A 217 23.35 -16.60 0.10
N SER A 218 23.79 -17.75 0.63
CA SER A 218 25.01 -18.39 0.10
C SER A 218 24.79 -19.00 -1.29
N GLN A 219 23.53 -19.28 -1.70
CA GLN A 219 23.18 -20.00 -2.94
C GLN A 219 21.96 -19.44 -3.71
N GLY A 220 21.14 -18.58 -3.10
CA GLY A 220 19.89 -18.02 -3.67
C GLY A 220 20.07 -16.85 -4.65
N ARG A 221 20.99 -16.96 -5.62
CA ARG A 221 21.07 -16.01 -6.75
C ARG A 221 19.96 -16.31 -7.75
N VAL A 222 19.23 -15.28 -8.18
CA VAL A 222 18.39 -15.37 -9.39
C VAL A 222 19.31 -15.70 -10.57
N PHE A 223 19.13 -16.87 -11.17
CA PHE A 223 19.89 -17.30 -12.35
C PHE A 223 19.43 -16.49 -13.56
N PHE A 224 20.13 -15.39 -13.89
CA PHE A 224 20.03 -14.78 -15.21
C PHE A 224 21.01 -15.49 -16.15
N GLY A 225 20.49 -16.40 -16.98
CA GLY A 225 21.23 -16.91 -18.14
C GLY A 225 21.11 -15.91 -19.29
N GLY A 226 22.19 -15.18 -19.61
CA GLY A 226 22.26 -14.43 -20.87
C GLY A 226 23.05 -13.12 -20.86
N SER A 227 24.16 -13.12 -21.59
CA SER A 227 24.96 -12.00 -22.10
C SER A 227 25.64 -11.04 -21.10
N SER A 228 26.97 -11.09 -21.12
CA SER A 228 27.89 -10.11 -20.56
C SER A 228 27.66 -8.74 -21.21
N GLN A 229 27.24 -7.72 -20.42
CA GLN A 229 27.52 -6.27 -20.58
C GLN A 229 26.51 -5.41 -19.79
N VAL A 230 25.42 -5.98 -19.25
CA VAL A 230 24.45 -5.25 -18.42
C VAL A 230 24.41 -5.88 -17.00
N TYR A 231 24.34 -5.04 -15.95
CA TYR A 231 23.96 -5.40 -14.58
C TYR A 231 25.01 -5.82 -13.52
N ASN A 232 26.17 -5.16 -13.41
CA ASN A 232 26.95 -5.24 -12.16
C ASN A 232 26.29 -4.50 -10.98
N TYR A 233 25.41 -3.52 -11.24
CA TYR A 233 24.61 -2.83 -10.19
C TYR A 233 23.38 -3.62 -9.70
N ALA A 234 22.86 -4.57 -10.49
CA ALA A 234 21.74 -5.40 -10.04
C ALA A 234 22.20 -6.53 -9.11
N ARG A 235 23.45 -7.01 -9.22
CA ARG A 235 23.91 -8.19 -8.48
C ARG A 235 23.90 -8.04 -6.95
N GLU A 236 24.03 -6.82 -6.43
CA GLU A 236 23.91 -6.54 -4.98
C GLU A 236 22.47 -6.20 -4.55
N LYS A 237 21.63 -5.72 -5.49
CA LYS A 237 20.23 -5.29 -5.28
C LYS A 237 19.16 -6.33 -5.64
N ILE A 238 19.53 -7.52 -6.11
CA ILE A 238 18.59 -8.66 -6.23
C ILE A 238 18.17 -9.19 -4.84
N ASN A 239 18.79 -8.71 -3.77
CA ASN A 239 18.31 -8.94 -2.42
C ASN A 239 17.01 -8.15 -2.21
N PHE A 240 15.87 -8.84 -2.26
CA PHE A 240 14.54 -8.31 -1.89
C PHE A 240 14.42 -7.95 -0.39
N SER A 241 15.54 -7.69 0.28
CA SER A 241 15.61 -7.29 1.68
C SER A 241 15.68 -5.79 1.79
N GLY A 242 14.97 -5.22 2.75
CA GLY A 242 14.96 -3.78 2.96
C GLY A 242 13.59 -3.28 3.40
N TYR A 243 13.43 -1.96 3.35
CA TYR A 243 12.21 -1.28 3.75
C TYR A 243 11.36 -0.97 2.53
N PHE A 244 10.08 -1.34 2.62
CA PHE A 244 9.11 -1.09 1.56
C PHE A 244 7.82 -0.53 2.14
N GLN A 245 7.12 0.27 1.35
CA GLN A 245 5.81 0.82 1.68
C GLN A 245 4.76 0.14 0.81
N ILE A 246 3.73 -0.41 1.45
CA ILE A 246 2.65 -1.12 0.75
C ILE A 246 1.82 -0.14 -0.09
N ARG A 247 1.74 -0.44 -1.37
CA ARG A 247 0.95 0.30 -2.37
C ARG A 247 -0.38 -0.39 -2.65
N SER A 248 -0.40 -1.72 -2.72
CA SER A 248 -1.61 -2.49 -2.97
C SER A 248 -1.63 -3.78 -2.14
N VAL A 249 -2.85 -4.21 -1.82
CA VAL A 249 -3.13 -5.46 -1.10
C VAL A 249 -4.23 -6.19 -1.85
N ARG A 250 -4.00 -7.45 -2.17
CA ARG A 250 -4.98 -8.32 -2.83
C ARG A 250 -5.08 -9.64 -2.07
N HIS A 251 -6.25 -9.91 -1.50
CA HIS A 251 -6.55 -11.19 -0.86
C HIS A 251 -7.17 -12.16 -1.88
N ILE A 252 -6.72 -13.41 -1.88
CA ILE A 252 -7.27 -14.48 -2.71
C ILE A 252 -7.61 -15.66 -1.80
N GLY A 253 -8.91 -15.88 -1.58
CA GLY A 253 -9.44 -17.09 -0.94
C GLY A 253 -10.05 -17.98 -2.00
N GLN A 254 -9.51 -19.18 -2.19
CA GLN A 254 -10.04 -20.14 -3.16
C GLN A 254 -10.08 -21.52 -2.54
N TYR A 255 -11.28 -22.08 -2.48
CA TYR A 255 -11.48 -23.45 -2.02
C TYR A 255 -11.24 -24.42 -3.18
N LEU A 256 -10.63 -25.58 -2.89
CA LEU A 256 -10.34 -26.64 -3.88
C LEU A 256 -9.51 -26.19 -5.10
N ASN A 257 -8.58 -25.25 -4.91
CA ASN A 257 -7.58 -25.00 -5.94
C ASN A 257 -6.55 -26.14 -5.96
N ALA A 258 -6.28 -26.69 -7.14
CA ALA A 258 -5.22 -27.68 -7.33
C ALA A 258 -3.83 -27.07 -7.05
N ASP A 259 -3.69 -25.76 -7.23
CA ASP A 259 -2.49 -25.00 -6.88
C ASP A 259 -2.65 -24.32 -5.51
N ALA A 260 -2.14 -24.99 -4.48
CA ALA A 260 -2.17 -24.50 -3.11
C ALA A 260 -1.37 -23.19 -2.92
N ASN A 261 -0.42 -22.85 -3.81
CA ASN A 261 0.40 -21.64 -3.67
C ASN A 261 -0.33 -20.36 -4.06
N ASN A 262 -1.51 -20.48 -4.67
CA ASN A 262 -2.33 -19.35 -5.12
C ASN A 262 -3.68 -19.29 -4.39
N ALA A 263 -3.90 -20.15 -3.40
CA ALA A 263 -5.11 -20.20 -2.60
C ALA A 263 -4.84 -19.79 -1.15
N TRP A 264 -5.73 -18.96 -0.58
CA TRP A 264 -5.61 -18.46 0.79
C TRP A 264 -4.34 -17.63 1.01
N VAL A 265 -4.10 -16.70 0.09
CA VAL A 265 -2.89 -15.87 0.06
C VAL A 265 -3.24 -14.39 0.01
N THR A 266 -2.30 -13.56 0.47
CA THR A 266 -2.32 -12.11 0.23
C THR A 266 -1.14 -11.73 -0.63
N ILE A 267 -1.42 -11.06 -1.73
CA ILE A 267 -0.43 -10.50 -2.64
C ILE A 267 -0.28 -9.02 -2.31
N TYR A 268 0.96 -8.58 -2.18
CA TYR A 268 1.32 -7.20 -1.91
C TYR A 268 2.12 -6.65 -3.07
N GLU A 269 1.88 -5.39 -3.40
CA GLU A 269 2.84 -4.59 -4.15
C GLU A 269 3.35 -3.48 -3.25
N ALA A 270 4.66 -3.26 -3.26
CA ALA A 270 5.29 -2.32 -2.35
C ALA A 270 6.40 -1.53 -3.04
N ASN A 271 6.46 -0.24 -2.74
CA ASN A 271 7.48 0.66 -3.23
C ASN A 271 8.69 0.63 -2.30
N ILE A 272 9.91 0.74 -2.83
CA ILE A 272 11.12 0.93 -2.01
C ILE A 272 10.99 2.23 -1.21
N VAL A 273 11.39 2.18 0.07
CA VAL A 273 11.44 3.36 0.93
C VAL A 273 12.88 3.85 1.06
N GLY A 274 13.11 5.12 0.73
CA GLY A 274 14.44 5.75 0.66
C GLY A 274 14.55 6.64 -0.58
N LYS A 275 15.45 7.64 -0.57
CA LYS A 275 15.52 8.66 -1.64
C LYS A 275 15.46 7.99 -3.03
N PRO A 276 14.54 8.41 -3.92
CA PRO A 276 14.68 8.07 -5.32
C PRO A 276 16.08 8.52 -5.74
N VAL A 277 16.86 7.63 -6.35
CA VAL A 277 18.14 8.00 -6.91
C VAL A 277 17.86 9.12 -7.90
N GLU A 278 18.41 10.32 -7.67
CA GLU A 278 18.50 11.34 -8.72
C GLU A 278 19.03 10.64 -9.96
N GLN A 279 18.22 10.52 -11.01
CA GLN A 279 18.77 10.35 -12.36
C GLN A 279 19.42 11.68 -12.71
N LYS A 280 20.59 11.96 -12.13
CA LYS A 280 21.55 12.83 -12.78
C LYS A 280 21.99 12.05 -14.01
N LEU A 281 21.39 12.38 -15.16
CA LEU A 281 22.05 12.23 -16.45
C LEU A 281 23.35 13.04 -16.39
N ARG A 282 24.37 12.51 -15.71
CA ARG A 282 25.74 12.98 -15.85
C ARG A 282 26.07 12.71 -17.32
N GLY A 283 26.21 13.79 -18.10
CA GLY A 283 26.68 13.71 -19.46
C GLY A 283 27.95 12.86 -19.50
N TYR A 284 27.82 11.65 -20.04
CA TYR A 284 28.96 10.81 -20.34
C TYR A 284 29.54 11.31 -21.65
N SER A 285 30.46 12.28 -21.58
CA SER A 285 31.45 12.45 -22.64
C SER A 285 32.37 11.24 -22.58
N ILE A 286 32.23 10.32 -23.53
CA ILE A 286 33.12 9.17 -23.69
C ILE A 286 34.50 9.72 -24.07
N PRO A 287 35.55 9.52 -23.26
CA PRO A 287 36.90 9.81 -23.71
C PRO A 287 37.24 8.82 -24.81
N LEU A 288 37.62 9.31 -25.99
CA LEU A 288 38.15 8.45 -27.04
C LEU A 288 39.38 7.71 -26.49
N PRO A 289 39.52 6.39 -26.72
CA PRO A 289 40.70 5.64 -26.31
C PRO A 289 41.97 6.30 -26.87
N LYS A 290 42.99 6.46 -26.02
CA LYS A 290 44.32 6.94 -26.45
C LYS A 290 44.83 6.01 -27.56
N GLY A 291 44.97 6.55 -28.78
CA GLY A 291 45.52 5.83 -29.93
C GLY A 291 44.68 5.89 -31.21
N VAL A 292 43.48 6.49 -31.21
CA VAL A 292 42.70 6.70 -32.45
C VAL A 292 42.77 8.17 -32.86
N THR A 293 43.65 8.48 -33.81
CA THR A 293 43.58 9.75 -34.56
C THR A 293 42.42 9.67 -35.56
N ARG A 294 41.62 10.73 -35.65
CA ARG A 294 40.58 10.84 -36.68
C ARG A 294 41.26 10.87 -38.07
N PRO A 295 40.76 10.13 -39.06
CA PRO A 295 41.14 10.39 -40.45
C PRO A 295 40.65 11.80 -40.84
N GLY A 296 41.49 12.49 -41.62
CA GLY A 296 41.25 13.87 -42.07
C GLY A 296 40.07 14.02 -43.02
#